data_AF-A0A8T5QR60-F1
#
_entry.id   AF-A0A8T5QR60-F1
#
_cell.length_a   1.000
_cell.length_b   1.000
_cell.length_c   1.000
_cell.angle_alpha   90.00
_cell.angle_beta   90.00
_cell.angle_gamma   90.00
#
_symmetry.space_group_name_H-M   'P 1'
#
loop_
_entity.id
_entity.type
_entity.pdbx_description
1 polymer ?
#
loop_
_entity_poly.entity_id
_entity_poly.type
_entity_poly.pdbx_seq_one_letter_code
_entity_poly.pdbx_strand_id
1 'polypeptide(L)'
;MEFYHLILMKAPEAESARQYLHQRGFTSKTLQELKIGFAQDRWDTVLNKARYRYGKDSIKILQTASLISERRSKTGHYDYFRNRIMFPIFDNFGKTIGFGGRALKPDDEIKYLNSREIKKIFEKSKTLYLLNLAQREAMRTGHLLMMEGYTDAALARQQGLKNTFATAGTALTPDHALMLKRITDKIIICMDADNAGRKASIDAAMLLLNTGINVELILLPDKKDPAEVILEEGDRFKHRIDSAVSLFDFALEDAVKKHNISSTHNKAIVLKELEPVLRAAPDAITCHAYIHAAAKRLDVPFETAARAVEASRQHNKPIELTPFLTTEQEHRIASILLRRPAYRNEIMTRLLPEHFKNNEIRALFMYFRETETAKGDLITSNHRLSKTPSLFDSQYTENLPRDIIGFARKTGLPAEESKLYSMISRLQRTPAPDTPINIIINSMLKAHYRHELNQMEEQIQDAGIRKDQKALEKLMQNYQKTLQEYHKLSLSNKD
;
A
#
# COMPACT_ATOMS: atom_id res chain seq x y z
N MET A 1 -12.96 -26.82 5.77
CA MET A 1 -11.94 -26.84 6.83
C MET A 1 -11.82 -28.22 7.47
N GLU A 2 -12.91 -28.82 7.97
CA GLU A 2 -12.90 -30.12 8.66
C GLU A 2 -12.10 -31.21 7.93
N PHE A 3 -12.22 -31.28 6.60
CA PHE A 3 -11.45 -32.23 5.79
C PHE A 3 -9.92 -32.04 5.91
N TYR A 4 -9.42 -30.81 5.77
CA TYR A 4 -8.00 -30.51 5.96
C TYR A 4 -7.54 -30.76 7.40
N HIS A 5 -8.38 -30.46 8.39
CA HIS A 5 -8.07 -30.74 9.80
C HIS A 5 -7.96 -32.25 10.05
N LEU A 6 -8.92 -33.03 9.54
CA LEU A 6 -8.91 -34.49 9.65
C LEU A 6 -7.65 -35.09 9.03
N ILE A 7 -7.24 -34.60 7.85
CA ILE A 7 -5.99 -35.01 7.20
C ILE A 7 -4.80 -34.76 8.14
N LEU A 8 -4.65 -33.53 8.67
CA LEU A 8 -3.54 -33.21 9.57
C LEU A 8 -3.50 -34.14 10.79
N MET A 9 -4.68 -34.41 11.37
CA MET A 9 -4.78 -35.16 12.62
C MET A 9 -4.66 -36.68 12.45
N LYS A 10 -4.98 -37.24 11.28
CA LYS A 10 -5.15 -38.69 11.11
C LYS A 10 -4.38 -39.30 9.94
N ALA A 11 -4.10 -38.54 8.88
CA ALA A 11 -3.45 -39.11 7.70
C ALA A 11 -1.96 -39.43 7.99
N PRO A 12 -1.47 -40.62 7.62
CA PRO A 12 -0.05 -40.94 7.71
C PRO A 12 0.83 -39.95 6.94
N GLU A 13 0.38 -39.48 5.76
CA GLU A 13 1.15 -38.57 4.92
C GLU A 13 1.27 -37.15 5.50
N ALA A 14 0.54 -36.83 6.57
CA ALA A 14 0.65 -35.55 7.28
C ALA A 14 1.68 -35.59 8.43
N GLU A 15 2.49 -36.64 8.55
CA GLU A 15 3.49 -36.78 9.62
C GLU A 15 4.52 -35.64 9.60
N SER A 16 5.09 -35.32 8.43
CA SER A 16 6.04 -34.20 8.31
C SER A 16 5.41 -32.86 8.69
N ALA A 17 4.14 -32.65 8.35
CA ALA A 17 3.37 -31.46 8.73
C ALA A 17 3.17 -31.35 10.25
N ARG A 18 2.87 -32.48 10.93
CA ARG A 18 2.75 -32.54 12.39
C ARG A 18 4.08 -32.29 13.08
N GLN A 19 5.16 -32.92 12.59
CA GLN A 19 6.51 -32.73 13.13
C GLN A 19 6.96 -31.27 13.00
N TYR A 20 6.73 -30.65 11.84
CA TYR A 20 6.99 -29.24 11.61
C TYR A 20 6.26 -28.33 12.61
N LEU A 21 4.95 -28.56 12.79
CA LEU A 21 4.14 -27.80 13.74
C LEU A 21 4.60 -27.98 15.19
N HIS A 22 4.95 -29.22 15.57
CA HIS A 22 5.48 -29.52 16.89
C HIS A 22 6.84 -28.84 17.13
N GLN A 23 7.74 -28.86 16.14
CA GLN A 23 9.03 -28.15 16.20
C GLN A 23 8.83 -26.62 16.32
N ARG A 24 7.76 -26.08 15.71
CA ARG A 24 7.34 -24.68 15.89
C ARG A 24 6.54 -24.43 17.18
N GLY A 25 6.47 -25.41 18.09
CA GLY A 25 5.86 -25.25 19.41
C GLY A 25 4.33 -25.35 19.46
N PHE A 26 3.65 -25.78 18.39
CA PHE A 26 2.20 -25.97 18.42
C PHE A 26 1.81 -27.21 19.23
N THR A 27 0.84 -27.05 20.12
CA THR A 27 0.23 -28.17 20.85
C THR A 27 -0.97 -28.74 20.10
N SER A 28 -1.29 -30.03 20.32
CA SER A 28 -2.47 -30.65 19.74
C SER A 28 -3.78 -29.94 20.11
N LYS A 29 -3.85 -29.34 21.30
CA LYS A 29 -4.98 -28.52 21.75
C LYS A 29 -5.16 -27.30 20.86
N THR A 30 -4.09 -26.57 20.56
CA THR A 30 -4.11 -25.41 19.67
C THR A 30 -4.49 -25.80 18.24
N LEU A 31 -3.95 -26.92 17.73
CA LEU A 31 -4.32 -27.42 16.40
C LEU A 31 -5.82 -27.69 16.29
N GLN A 32 -6.44 -28.23 17.34
CA GLN A 32 -7.88 -28.48 17.41
C GLN A 32 -8.69 -27.18 17.58
N GLU A 33 -8.32 -26.33 18.54
CA GLU A 33 -9.01 -25.06 18.83
C GLU A 33 -9.07 -24.18 17.58
N LEU A 34 -7.94 -24.01 16.90
CA LEU A 34 -7.82 -23.16 15.72
C LEU A 34 -8.20 -23.88 14.43
N LYS A 35 -8.56 -25.16 14.50
CA LYS A 35 -8.83 -26.03 13.35
C LYS A 35 -7.71 -25.89 12.31
N ILE A 36 -6.45 -25.99 12.71
CA ILE A 36 -5.31 -26.00 11.75
C ILE A 36 -5.36 -27.32 10.97
N GLY A 37 -5.08 -27.28 9.67
CA GLY A 37 -5.17 -28.44 8.79
C GLY A 37 -3.96 -28.63 7.89
N PHE A 38 -4.05 -29.60 6.99
CA PHE A 38 -3.01 -29.89 6.01
C PHE A 38 -3.60 -30.16 4.63
N ALA A 39 -3.10 -29.46 3.63
CA ALA A 39 -3.33 -29.75 2.23
C ALA A 39 -2.22 -30.67 1.72
N GLN A 40 -2.59 -31.87 1.27
CA GLN A 40 -1.64 -32.89 0.80
C GLN A 40 -0.88 -32.41 -0.45
N ASP A 41 0.29 -33.00 -0.70
CA ASP A 41 1.07 -32.77 -1.93
C ASP A 41 0.47 -33.56 -3.11
N ARG A 42 -0.76 -33.21 -3.48
CA ARG A 42 -1.53 -33.86 -4.55
C ARG A 42 -2.32 -32.80 -5.32
N TRP A 43 -2.57 -33.06 -6.60
CA TRP A 43 -3.19 -32.09 -7.49
C TRP A 43 -4.72 -32.01 -7.39
N ASP A 44 -5.40 -32.97 -6.77
CA ASP A 44 -6.85 -33.13 -6.91
C ASP A 44 -7.55 -33.74 -5.68
N THR A 45 -6.96 -33.61 -4.49
CA THR A 45 -7.50 -34.15 -3.23
C THR A 45 -8.88 -33.59 -2.91
N VAL A 46 -8.98 -32.26 -2.82
CA VAL A 46 -10.23 -31.54 -2.52
C VAL A 46 -11.17 -31.64 -3.70
N LEU A 47 -10.66 -31.50 -4.93
CA LEU A 47 -11.44 -31.66 -6.15
C LEU A 47 -12.17 -33.03 -6.17
N ASN A 48 -11.45 -34.13 -5.99
CA ASN A 48 -12.03 -35.46 -6.02
C ASN A 48 -12.95 -35.72 -4.84
N LYS A 49 -12.59 -35.26 -3.64
CA LYS A 49 -13.44 -35.39 -2.45
C LYS A 49 -14.78 -34.67 -2.63
N ALA A 50 -14.76 -33.46 -3.16
CA ALA A 50 -15.97 -32.68 -3.40
C ALA A 50 -16.82 -33.26 -4.53
N ARG A 51 -16.20 -33.70 -5.64
CA ARG A 51 -16.91 -34.37 -6.73
C ARG A 51 -17.60 -35.65 -6.27
N TYR A 52 -16.93 -36.44 -5.43
CA TYR A 52 -17.52 -37.64 -4.84
C TYR A 52 -18.71 -37.32 -3.92
N ARG A 53 -18.58 -36.30 -3.07
CA ARG A 53 -19.58 -35.99 -2.03
C ARG A 53 -20.77 -35.15 -2.52
N TYR A 54 -20.55 -34.28 -3.50
CA TYR A 54 -21.48 -33.23 -3.92
C TYR A 54 -21.72 -33.22 -5.45
N GLY A 55 -21.13 -34.13 -6.20
CA GLY A 55 -21.33 -34.23 -7.65
C GLY A 55 -20.56 -33.20 -8.47
N LYS A 56 -20.87 -33.12 -9.78
CA LYS A 56 -20.15 -32.28 -10.75
C LYS A 56 -20.32 -30.78 -10.50
N ASP A 57 -21.45 -30.36 -9.93
CA ASP A 57 -21.75 -28.94 -9.66
C ASP A 57 -20.84 -28.32 -8.59
N SER A 58 -20.17 -29.16 -7.80
CA SER A 58 -19.17 -28.73 -6.82
C SER A 58 -18.00 -27.96 -7.43
N ILE A 59 -17.66 -28.21 -8.71
CA ILE A 59 -16.52 -27.55 -9.38
C ILE A 59 -16.70 -26.03 -9.39
N LYS A 60 -17.87 -25.54 -9.79
CA LYS A 60 -18.16 -24.11 -9.85
C LYS A 60 -18.04 -23.46 -8.47
N ILE A 61 -18.57 -24.13 -7.45
CA ILE A 61 -18.51 -23.65 -6.06
C ILE A 61 -17.06 -23.61 -5.57
N LEU A 62 -16.27 -24.66 -5.81
CA LEU A 62 -14.86 -24.71 -5.42
C LEU A 62 -14.02 -23.64 -6.11
N GLN A 63 -14.28 -23.37 -7.39
CA GLN A 63 -13.61 -22.28 -8.12
C GLN A 63 -13.95 -20.93 -7.51
N THR A 64 -15.23 -20.64 -7.27
CA THR A 64 -15.67 -19.39 -6.64
C THR A 64 -15.08 -19.24 -5.23
N ALA A 65 -14.99 -20.34 -4.47
CA ALA A 65 -14.37 -20.38 -3.15
C ALA A 65 -12.82 -20.36 -3.19
N SER A 66 -12.21 -20.27 -4.38
CA SER A 66 -10.75 -20.29 -4.57
C SER A 66 -10.05 -21.52 -3.96
N LEU A 67 -10.73 -22.66 -3.93
CA LEU A 67 -10.20 -23.94 -3.46
C LEU A 67 -9.55 -24.75 -4.57
N ILE A 68 -9.93 -24.48 -5.83
CA ILE A 68 -9.32 -25.07 -7.03
C ILE A 68 -8.98 -23.98 -8.05
N SER A 69 -8.05 -24.28 -8.94
CA SER A 69 -7.68 -23.44 -10.09
C SER A 69 -7.82 -24.22 -11.40
N GLU A 70 -8.08 -23.49 -12.48
CA GLU A 70 -8.14 -24.05 -13.82
C GLU A 70 -6.72 -24.27 -14.37
N ARG A 71 -6.53 -25.35 -15.13
CA ARG A 71 -5.25 -25.63 -15.80
C ARG A 71 -5.05 -24.67 -16.98
N ARG A 72 -3.79 -24.27 -17.23
CA ARG A 72 -3.44 -23.40 -18.37
C ARG A 72 -3.86 -23.97 -19.73
N SER A 73 -3.92 -25.30 -19.85
CA SER A 73 -4.39 -26.03 -21.04
C SER A 73 -5.93 -26.00 -21.23
N LYS A 74 -6.68 -25.22 -20.44
CA LYS A 74 -8.15 -25.07 -20.44
C LYS A 74 -8.96 -26.34 -20.18
N THR A 75 -8.30 -27.47 -19.94
CA THR A 75 -8.95 -28.75 -19.63
C THR A 75 -8.64 -29.16 -18.19
N GLY A 76 -9.67 -29.19 -17.36
CA GLY A 76 -9.59 -29.67 -15.98
C GLY A 76 -9.14 -28.65 -14.95
N HIS A 77 -9.17 -29.09 -13.69
CA HIS A 77 -8.90 -28.28 -12.51
C HIS A 77 -7.84 -28.95 -11.64
N TYR A 78 -7.32 -28.21 -10.69
CA TYR A 78 -6.45 -28.73 -9.65
C TYR A 78 -6.63 -27.96 -8.33
N ASP A 79 -6.31 -28.60 -7.22
CA ASP A 79 -6.34 -28.02 -5.88
C ASP A 79 -5.43 -26.79 -5.80
N TYR A 80 -5.97 -25.66 -5.34
CA TYR A 80 -5.22 -24.42 -5.24
C TYR A 80 -4.13 -24.49 -4.17
N PHE A 81 -4.48 -25.03 -3.00
CA PHE A 81 -3.55 -25.29 -1.90
C PHE A 81 -3.02 -26.71 -1.99
N ARG A 82 -1.70 -26.86 -1.99
CA ARG A 82 -1.01 -28.16 -2.05
C ARG A 82 0.22 -28.09 -1.17
N ASN A 83 0.51 -29.20 -0.49
CA ASN A 83 1.64 -29.35 0.42
C ASN A 83 1.81 -28.19 1.44
N ARG A 84 0.70 -27.80 2.08
CA ARG A 84 0.64 -26.60 2.93
C ARG A 84 -0.07 -26.86 4.26
N ILE A 85 0.46 -26.27 5.33
CA ILE A 85 -0.28 -26.11 6.58
C ILE A 85 -1.38 -25.09 6.35
N MET A 86 -2.61 -25.45 6.69
CA MET A 86 -3.81 -24.68 6.43
C MET A 86 -4.27 -23.97 7.70
N PHE A 87 -4.27 -22.65 7.67
CA PHE A 87 -4.82 -21.76 8.70
C PHE A 87 -6.19 -21.26 8.21
N PRO A 88 -7.32 -21.67 8.83
CA PRO A 88 -8.63 -21.17 8.44
C PRO A 88 -8.79 -19.70 8.83
N ILE A 89 -9.37 -18.91 7.94
CA ILE A 89 -9.76 -17.53 8.21
C ILE A 89 -11.27 -17.52 8.48
N PHE A 90 -11.67 -16.91 9.59
CA PHE A 90 -13.06 -16.91 10.05
C PHE A 90 -13.71 -15.55 9.87
N ASP A 91 -15.02 -15.55 9.60
CA ASP A 91 -15.85 -14.38 9.80
C ASP A 91 -16.14 -14.14 11.30
N ASN A 92 -16.89 -13.07 11.60
CA ASN A 92 -17.30 -12.73 12.96
C ASN A 92 -18.20 -13.80 13.62
N PHE A 93 -18.81 -14.71 12.85
CA PHE A 93 -19.63 -15.81 13.35
C PHE A 93 -18.86 -17.13 13.47
N GLY A 94 -17.55 -17.13 13.18
CA GLY A 94 -16.70 -18.33 13.24
C GLY A 94 -16.84 -19.25 12.02
N LYS A 95 -17.48 -18.82 10.94
CA LYS A 95 -17.53 -19.57 9.67
C LYS A 95 -16.24 -19.36 8.89
N THR A 96 -15.71 -20.43 8.31
CA THR A 96 -14.51 -20.31 7.46
C THR A 96 -14.85 -19.64 6.15
N ILE A 97 -14.21 -18.50 5.88
CA ILE A 97 -14.39 -17.68 4.67
C ILE A 97 -13.18 -17.69 3.74
N GLY A 98 -12.02 -18.10 4.25
CA GLY A 98 -10.79 -18.19 3.48
C GLY A 98 -9.73 -19.04 4.19
N PHE A 99 -8.55 -19.14 3.58
CA PHE A 99 -7.43 -19.88 4.14
C PHE A 99 -6.11 -19.15 3.90
N GLY A 100 -5.22 -19.22 4.88
CA GLY A 100 -3.78 -19.05 4.71
C GLY A 100 -3.10 -20.41 4.62
N GLY A 101 -2.16 -20.58 3.70
CA GLY A 101 -1.45 -21.82 3.42
C GLY A 101 0.05 -21.65 3.55
N ARG A 102 0.66 -22.13 4.64
CA ARG A 102 2.12 -22.08 4.83
C ARG A 102 2.80 -23.24 4.13
N ALA A 103 3.77 -22.95 3.27
CA ALA A 103 4.59 -23.96 2.61
C ALA A 103 5.40 -24.75 3.65
N LEU A 104 5.56 -26.05 3.39
CA LEU A 104 6.46 -26.92 4.18
C LEU A 104 7.85 -27.06 3.56
N LYS A 105 7.94 -26.97 2.22
CA LYS A 105 9.22 -27.09 1.51
C LYS A 105 9.93 -25.73 1.55
N PRO A 106 11.24 -25.68 1.88
CA PRO A 106 12.02 -24.44 1.83
C PRO A 106 12.05 -23.82 0.42
N ASP A 107 12.03 -24.67 -0.61
CA ASP A 107 12.14 -24.27 -2.02
C ASP A 107 10.80 -23.86 -2.66
N ASP A 108 9.69 -23.88 -1.90
CA ASP A 108 8.43 -23.30 -2.37
C ASP A 108 8.59 -21.77 -2.47
N GLU A 109 8.48 -21.21 -3.67
CA GLU A 109 8.66 -19.77 -3.95
C GLU A 109 7.79 -18.85 -3.07
N ILE A 110 6.62 -19.35 -2.65
CA ILE A 110 5.66 -18.59 -1.83
C ILE A 110 5.53 -19.24 -0.45
N LYS A 111 6.15 -18.61 0.56
CA LYS A 111 6.11 -19.04 1.98
C LYS A 111 4.68 -19.11 2.53
N TYR A 112 3.85 -18.11 2.26
CA TYR A 112 2.44 -18.07 2.64
C TYR A 112 1.56 -17.75 1.44
N LEU A 113 0.63 -18.65 1.13
CA LEU A 113 -0.37 -18.49 0.09
C LEU A 113 -1.73 -18.21 0.72
N ASN A 114 -2.33 -17.06 0.43
CA ASN A 114 -3.67 -16.74 0.91
C ASN A 114 -4.73 -17.08 -0.16
N SER A 115 -5.95 -17.37 0.28
CA SER A 115 -7.13 -17.37 -0.60
C SER A 115 -7.17 -16.10 -1.46
N ARG A 116 -7.67 -16.22 -2.69
CA ARG A 116 -7.98 -15.05 -3.52
C ARG A 116 -9.17 -14.31 -2.93
N GLU A 117 -9.32 -13.05 -3.31
CA GLU A 117 -10.49 -12.22 -2.97
C GLU A 117 -11.78 -12.90 -3.45
N ILE A 118 -12.75 -13.05 -2.54
CA ILE A 118 -14.08 -13.59 -2.86
C ILE A 118 -15.08 -12.52 -2.47
N LYS A 119 -15.59 -11.78 -3.46
CA LYS A 119 -16.47 -10.62 -3.24
C LYS A 119 -17.62 -10.97 -2.28
N LYS A 120 -17.83 -10.15 -1.24
CA LYS A 120 -18.83 -10.34 -0.18
C LYS A 120 -18.60 -11.51 0.79
N ILE A 121 -17.54 -12.30 0.62
CA ILE A 121 -17.24 -13.46 1.50
C ILE A 121 -15.89 -13.28 2.18
N PHE A 122 -14.83 -13.03 1.41
CA PHE A 122 -13.48 -12.84 1.91
C PHE A 122 -12.82 -11.68 1.19
N GLU A 123 -12.69 -10.57 1.91
CA GLU A 123 -11.99 -9.38 1.47
C GLU A 123 -10.77 -9.14 2.37
N LYS A 124 -9.55 -9.23 1.85
CA LYS A 124 -8.33 -9.12 2.69
C LYS A 124 -8.18 -7.73 3.29
N SER A 125 -8.79 -6.72 2.68
CA SER A 125 -8.84 -5.35 3.20
C SER A 125 -9.82 -5.17 4.36
N LYS A 126 -10.61 -6.19 4.70
CA LYS A 126 -11.66 -6.16 5.74
C LYS A 126 -11.60 -7.37 6.68
N THR A 127 -10.57 -8.19 6.59
CA THR A 127 -10.47 -9.45 7.33
C THR A 127 -9.14 -9.52 8.06
N LEU A 128 -9.21 -9.75 9.37
CA LEU A 128 -8.04 -9.92 10.24
C LEU A 128 -8.09 -11.31 10.88
N TYR A 129 -6.98 -12.04 10.81
CA TYR A 129 -6.89 -13.39 11.34
C TYR A 129 -7.05 -13.41 12.87
N LEU A 130 -7.88 -14.33 13.38
CA LEU A 130 -8.25 -14.49 14.79
C LEU A 130 -8.98 -13.32 15.45
N LEU A 131 -9.29 -12.24 14.74
CA LEU A 131 -9.98 -11.09 15.34
C LEU A 131 -11.33 -11.50 15.96
N ASN A 132 -12.08 -12.38 15.30
CA ASN A 132 -13.35 -12.91 15.79
C ASN A 132 -13.22 -13.61 17.17
N LEU A 133 -12.05 -14.20 17.45
CA LEU A 133 -11.75 -14.85 18.73
C LEU A 133 -11.09 -13.92 19.74
N ALA A 134 -10.53 -12.79 19.29
CA ALA A 134 -9.81 -11.82 20.10
C ALA A 134 -10.71 -10.77 20.74
N GLN A 135 -11.80 -10.39 20.06
CA GLN A 135 -12.71 -9.31 20.46
C GLN A 135 -13.19 -9.41 21.92
N ARG A 136 -13.63 -10.60 22.34
CA ARG A 136 -14.13 -10.79 23.71
C ARG A 136 -13.06 -10.55 24.77
N GLU A 137 -11.85 -11.06 24.52
CA GLU A 137 -10.75 -10.85 25.46
C GLU A 137 -10.30 -9.40 25.46
N ALA A 138 -10.29 -8.74 24.30
CA ALA A 138 -9.90 -7.34 24.19
C ALA A 138 -10.81 -6.40 24.99
N MET A 139 -12.12 -6.68 25.05
CA MET A 139 -13.04 -5.92 25.90
C MET A 139 -12.72 -6.10 27.40
N ARG A 140 -12.16 -7.25 27.80
CA ARG A 140 -11.76 -7.54 29.18
C ARG A 140 -10.40 -6.94 29.54
N THR A 141 -9.44 -6.99 28.61
CA THR A 141 -8.07 -6.51 28.81
C THR A 141 -7.87 -5.04 28.43
N GLY A 142 -8.85 -4.43 27.77
CA GLY A 142 -8.82 -3.04 27.31
C GLY A 142 -7.96 -2.80 26.07
N HIS A 143 -7.40 -3.83 25.44
CA HIS A 143 -6.53 -3.68 24.27
C HIS A 143 -6.54 -4.91 23.35
N LEU A 144 -6.19 -4.72 22.09
CA LEU A 144 -5.83 -5.80 21.16
C LEU A 144 -4.32 -5.88 20.96
N LEU A 145 -3.79 -7.08 20.73
CA LEU A 145 -2.40 -7.32 20.36
C LEU A 145 -2.33 -7.69 18.87
N MET A 146 -1.63 -6.88 18.08
CA MET A 146 -1.48 -7.05 16.64
C MET A 146 -0.15 -7.71 16.32
N MET A 147 -0.21 -8.76 15.49
CA MET A 147 0.95 -9.51 14.99
C MET A 147 0.98 -9.49 13.45
N GLU A 148 2.11 -9.89 12.86
CA GLU A 148 2.26 -9.95 11.41
C GLU A 148 1.60 -11.21 10.80
N GLY A 149 1.97 -12.38 11.33
CA GLY A 149 1.67 -13.66 10.70
C GLY A 149 0.65 -14.54 11.43
N TYR A 150 0.17 -15.55 10.70
CA TYR A 150 -0.69 -16.61 11.25
C TYR A 150 -0.04 -17.35 12.43
N THR A 151 1.25 -17.64 12.31
CA THR A 151 1.99 -18.43 13.31
C THR A 151 2.13 -17.65 14.61
N ASP A 152 2.46 -16.36 14.52
CA ASP A 152 2.67 -15.46 15.66
C ASP A 152 1.37 -15.31 16.46
N ALA A 153 0.27 -14.99 15.78
CA ALA A 153 -1.02 -14.83 16.45
C ALA A 153 -1.54 -16.15 17.06
N ALA A 154 -1.32 -17.28 16.38
CA ALA A 154 -1.73 -18.58 16.90
C ALA A 154 -0.94 -19.00 18.15
N LEU A 155 0.39 -18.78 18.15
CA LEU A 155 1.26 -19.10 19.29
C LEU A 155 1.07 -18.13 20.45
N ALA A 156 0.86 -16.84 20.18
CA ALA A 156 0.46 -15.86 21.19
C ALA A 156 -0.80 -16.31 21.92
N ARG A 157 -1.83 -16.70 21.16
CA ARG A 157 -3.08 -17.21 21.72
C ARG A 157 -2.87 -18.50 22.52
N GLN A 158 -2.01 -19.40 22.04
CA GLN A 158 -1.63 -20.62 22.77
C GLN A 158 -1.04 -20.29 24.15
N GLN A 159 -0.24 -19.24 24.26
CA GLN A 159 0.33 -18.76 25.54
C GLN A 159 -0.66 -17.91 26.38
N GLY A 160 -1.94 -17.89 26.01
CA GLY A 160 -2.98 -17.20 26.76
C GLY A 160 -3.16 -15.72 26.41
N LEU A 161 -2.43 -15.19 25.42
CA LEU A 161 -2.65 -13.85 24.86
C LEU A 161 -3.86 -13.92 23.91
N LYS A 162 -5.06 -14.08 24.50
CA LYS A 162 -6.28 -14.38 23.73
C LYS A 162 -6.84 -13.17 22.98
N ASN A 163 -6.38 -11.96 23.28
CA ASN A 163 -6.70 -10.72 22.58
C ASN A 163 -5.79 -10.45 21.37
N THR A 164 -5.10 -11.47 20.84
CA THR A 164 -4.21 -11.34 19.68
C THR A 164 -4.91 -11.58 18.34
N PHE A 165 -4.56 -10.78 17.34
CA PHE A 165 -4.93 -10.95 15.93
C PHE A 165 -3.73 -10.72 15.00
N ALA A 166 -3.86 -11.06 13.72
CA ALA A 166 -2.85 -10.73 12.70
C ALA A 166 -3.44 -10.20 11.40
N THR A 167 -2.65 -9.39 10.67
CA THR A 167 -3.00 -8.97 9.30
C THR A 167 -2.76 -10.08 8.28
N ALA A 168 -1.80 -10.96 8.55
CA ALA A 168 -1.58 -12.22 7.85
C ALA A 168 -1.26 -12.05 6.35
N GLY A 169 -0.30 -11.16 6.07
CA GLY A 169 0.24 -10.94 4.72
C GLY A 169 -0.47 -9.85 3.91
N THR A 170 -1.18 -8.94 4.58
CA THR A 170 -1.68 -7.70 3.99
C THR A 170 -1.33 -6.49 4.86
N ALA A 171 -1.14 -5.34 4.22
CA ALA A 171 -1.04 -4.08 4.93
C ALA A 171 -2.37 -3.76 5.63
N LEU A 172 -2.28 -3.10 6.79
CA LEU A 172 -3.47 -2.61 7.48
C LEU A 172 -4.16 -1.54 6.62
N THR A 173 -5.49 -1.54 6.61
CA THR A 173 -6.32 -0.65 5.76
C THR A 173 -7.18 0.27 6.63
N PRO A 174 -7.69 1.38 6.09
CA PRO A 174 -8.65 2.22 6.82
C PRO A 174 -9.90 1.45 7.29
N ASP A 175 -10.40 0.50 6.48
CA ASP A 175 -11.51 -0.38 6.86
C ASP A 175 -11.16 -1.23 8.10
N HIS A 176 -9.93 -1.77 8.17
CA HIS A 176 -9.45 -2.46 9.36
C HIS A 176 -9.41 -1.53 10.57
N ALA A 177 -8.86 -0.33 10.43
CA ALA A 177 -8.74 0.62 11.52
C ALA A 177 -10.12 1.01 12.09
N LEU A 178 -11.11 1.29 11.22
CA LEU A 178 -12.48 1.56 11.63
C LEU A 178 -13.14 0.38 12.33
N MET A 179 -12.89 -0.85 11.88
CA MET A 179 -13.38 -2.06 12.55
C MET A 179 -12.75 -2.23 13.93
N LEU A 180 -11.45 -2.01 14.05
CA LEU A 180 -10.70 -2.14 15.30
C LEU A 180 -11.13 -1.08 16.33
N LYS A 181 -11.40 0.16 15.89
CA LYS A 181 -11.86 1.26 16.75
C LYS A 181 -13.20 0.95 17.44
N ARG A 182 -14.04 0.12 16.83
CA ARG A 182 -15.30 -0.34 17.44
C ARG A 182 -15.11 -1.35 18.57
N ILE A 183 -13.91 -1.95 18.66
CA ILE A 183 -13.60 -3.02 19.62
C ILE A 183 -12.80 -2.46 20.80
N THR A 184 -11.82 -1.60 20.53
CA THR A 184 -10.92 -1.06 21.55
C THR A 184 -10.34 0.29 21.15
N ASP A 185 -9.99 1.10 22.16
CA ASP A 185 -9.26 2.35 22.01
C ASP A 185 -7.74 2.17 22.07
N LYS A 186 -7.23 0.95 22.31
CA LYS A 186 -5.79 0.68 22.43
C LYS A 186 -5.37 -0.57 21.64
N ILE A 187 -4.34 -0.41 20.82
CA ILE A 187 -3.68 -1.52 20.11
C ILE A 187 -2.20 -1.53 20.47
N ILE A 188 -1.71 -2.72 20.77
CA ILE A 188 -0.28 -2.97 20.97
C ILE A 188 0.20 -3.73 19.74
N ILE A 189 1.22 -3.23 19.06
CA ILE A 189 1.77 -3.82 17.85
C ILE A 189 3.06 -4.56 18.19
N CYS A 190 3.19 -5.79 17.69
CA CYS A 190 4.38 -6.63 17.85
C CYS A 190 4.72 -7.27 16.50
N MET A 191 5.71 -6.71 15.80
CA MET A 191 6.18 -7.17 14.48
C MET A 191 7.60 -7.75 14.59
N ASP A 192 8.08 -8.33 13.50
CA ASP A 192 9.45 -8.85 13.38
C ASP A 192 10.49 -7.74 13.64
N ALA A 193 11.60 -8.08 14.32
CA ALA A 193 12.66 -7.15 14.68
C ALA A 193 13.61 -6.78 13.51
N ASP A 194 13.08 -6.68 12.30
CA ASP A 194 13.82 -6.30 11.10
C ASP A 194 13.38 -4.92 10.55
N ASN A 195 14.03 -4.45 9.48
CA ASN A 195 13.71 -3.14 8.90
C ASN A 195 12.30 -3.10 8.29
N ALA A 196 11.79 -4.22 7.77
CA ALA A 196 10.47 -4.30 7.16
C ALA A 196 9.39 -4.25 8.25
N GLY A 197 9.55 -5.04 9.33
CA GLY A 197 8.67 -5.05 10.49
C GLY A 197 8.64 -3.71 11.22
N ARG A 198 9.79 -3.03 11.37
CA ARG A 198 9.84 -1.65 11.91
C ARG A 198 9.03 -0.67 11.08
N LYS A 199 9.24 -0.66 9.75
CA LYS A 199 8.48 0.21 8.85
C LYS A 199 6.98 -0.11 8.89
N ALA A 200 6.62 -1.38 8.83
CA ALA A 200 5.23 -1.83 8.91
C ALA A 200 4.56 -1.41 10.23
N SER A 201 5.31 -1.43 11.33
CA SER A 201 4.83 -0.97 12.64
C SER A 201 4.50 0.52 12.65
N ILE A 202 5.38 1.36 12.09
CA ILE A 202 5.15 2.82 11.98
C ILE A 202 3.95 3.10 11.08
N ASP A 203 3.88 2.47 9.90
CA ASP A 203 2.80 2.68 8.94
C ASP A 203 1.43 2.29 9.54
N ALA A 204 1.37 1.13 10.22
CA ALA A 204 0.17 0.68 10.92
C ALA A 204 -0.18 1.60 12.09
N ALA A 205 0.79 2.01 12.90
CA ALA A 205 0.57 2.88 14.05
C ALA A 205 0.03 4.25 13.64
N MET A 206 0.60 4.85 12.58
CA MET A 206 0.12 6.12 12.04
C MET A 206 -1.33 6.04 11.54
N LEU A 207 -1.68 4.96 10.82
CA LEU A 207 -3.05 4.73 10.38
C LEU A 207 -4.03 4.62 11.55
N LEU A 208 -3.66 3.86 12.59
CA LEU A 208 -4.49 3.63 13.78
C LEU A 208 -4.65 4.90 14.63
N LEU A 209 -3.56 5.65 14.85
CA LEU A 209 -3.59 6.93 15.57
C LEU A 209 -4.52 7.94 14.88
N ASN A 210 -4.47 8.03 13.55
CA ASN A 210 -5.35 8.90 12.77
C ASN A 210 -6.85 8.51 12.88
N THR A 211 -7.16 7.27 13.31
CA THR A 211 -8.52 6.83 13.65
C THR A 211 -8.88 6.98 15.13
N GLY A 212 -8.01 7.63 15.91
CA GLY A 212 -8.18 7.85 17.34
C GLY A 212 -7.94 6.62 18.20
N ILE A 213 -7.21 5.62 17.70
CA ILE A 213 -6.77 4.47 18.49
C ILE A 213 -5.39 4.79 19.07
N ASN A 214 -5.22 4.63 20.39
CA ASN A 214 -3.91 4.71 21.02
C ASN A 214 -3.06 3.51 20.60
N VAL A 215 -1.79 3.75 20.26
CA VAL A 215 -0.88 2.73 19.75
C VAL A 215 0.40 2.65 20.57
N GLU A 216 0.71 1.44 21.00
CA GLU A 216 1.99 1.09 21.62
C GLU A 216 2.69 -0.01 20.82
N LEU A 217 4.00 -0.12 21.01
CA LEU A 217 4.90 -0.99 20.27
C LEU A 217 5.68 -1.86 21.24
N ILE A 218 5.65 -3.17 21.00
CA ILE A 218 6.56 -4.12 21.66
C ILE A 218 7.84 -4.19 20.84
N LEU A 219 8.97 -3.89 21.48
CA LEU A 219 10.28 -4.04 20.87
C LEU A 219 10.84 -5.43 21.20
N LEU A 220 11.04 -6.23 20.16
CA LEU A 220 11.65 -7.54 20.27
C LEU A 220 13.18 -7.46 20.16
N PRO A 221 13.92 -8.46 20.70
CA PRO A 221 15.34 -8.60 20.45
C PRO A 221 15.66 -8.69 18.95
N ASP A 222 16.80 -8.15 18.54
CA ASP A 222 17.22 -8.11 17.13
C ASP A 222 17.12 -9.49 16.46
N LYS A 223 16.57 -9.49 15.23
CA LYS A 223 16.41 -10.66 14.36
C LYS A 223 15.48 -11.77 14.88
N LYS A 224 14.71 -11.54 15.94
CA LYS A 224 13.68 -12.49 16.39
C LYS A 224 12.30 -12.14 15.85
N ASP A 225 11.50 -13.17 15.59
CA ASP A 225 10.07 -13.05 15.31
C ASP A 225 9.25 -13.12 16.63
N PRO A 226 8.00 -12.62 16.67
CA PRO A 226 7.18 -12.69 17.88
C PRO A 226 6.95 -14.13 18.35
N ALA A 227 6.74 -15.09 17.44
CA ALA A 227 6.54 -16.49 17.79
C ALA A 227 7.72 -17.09 18.59
N GLU A 228 8.96 -16.82 18.18
CA GLU A 228 10.18 -17.27 18.83
C GLU A 228 10.28 -16.69 20.25
N VAL A 229 10.08 -15.38 20.40
CA VAL A 229 10.15 -14.72 21.71
C VAL A 229 9.04 -15.22 22.65
N ILE A 230 7.83 -15.39 22.13
CA ILE A 230 6.68 -15.89 22.90
C ILE A 230 6.93 -17.32 23.39
N LEU A 231 7.55 -18.17 22.57
CA LEU A 231 7.90 -19.54 22.96
C LEU A 231 9.01 -19.58 24.01
N GLU A 232 10.04 -18.75 23.88
CA GLU A 232 11.15 -18.67 24.83
C GLU A 232 10.76 -18.07 26.19
N GLU A 233 9.90 -17.04 26.18
CA GLU A 233 9.55 -16.29 27.38
C GLU A 233 8.30 -16.82 28.08
N GLY A 234 7.37 -17.44 27.33
CA GLY A 234 6.09 -17.90 27.86
C GLY A 234 5.33 -16.77 28.56
N ASP A 235 4.92 -17.01 29.81
CA ASP A 235 4.20 -16.01 30.61
C ASP A 235 4.96 -14.69 30.81
N ARG A 236 6.31 -14.70 30.77
CA ARG A 236 7.10 -13.47 30.92
C ARG A 236 6.88 -12.48 29.77
N PHE A 237 6.39 -12.95 28.62
CA PHE A 237 6.05 -12.06 27.50
C PHE A 237 5.03 -10.99 27.90
N LYS A 238 4.18 -11.26 28.91
CA LYS A 238 3.22 -10.27 29.44
C LYS A 238 3.93 -9.00 29.96
N HIS A 239 5.13 -9.11 30.51
CA HIS A 239 5.89 -7.93 30.91
C HIS A 239 6.28 -7.02 29.74
N ARG A 240 6.41 -7.58 28.51
CA ARG A 240 6.65 -6.77 27.31
C ARG A 240 5.43 -5.96 26.89
N ILE A 241 4.23 -6.47 27.18
CA ILE A 241 2.96 -5.74 26.99
C ILE A 241 2.93 -4.55 27.97
N ASP A 242 3.30 -4.77 29.23
CA ASP A 242 3.34 -3.72 30.26
C ASP A 242 4.43 -2.66 29.97
N SER A 243 5.53 -3.07 29.32
CA SER A 243 6.64 -2.19 28.94
C SER A 243 6.57 -1.71 27.49
N ALA A 244 5.42 -1.85 26.82
CA ALA A 244 5.28 -1.41 25.44
C ALA A 244 5.45 0.12 25.36
N VAL A 245 6.14 0.59 24.31
CA VAL A 245 6.50 2.01 24.16
C VAL A 245 5.51 2.71 23.25
N SER A 246 5.30 4.01 23.44
CA SER A 246 4.45 4.79 22.53
C SER A 246 5.07 4.89 21.13
N LEU A 247 4.26 5.14 20.09
CA LEU A 247 4.79 5.42 18.75
C LEU A 247 5.78 6.59 18.77
N PHE A 248 5.50 7.61 19.58
CA PHE A 248 6.36 8.78 19.70
C PHE A 248 7.73 8.42 20.25
N ASP A 249 7.79 7.69 21.37
CA ASP A 249 9.07 7.31 21.99
C ASP A 249 9.89 6.42 21.05
N PHE A 250 9.21 5.50 20.36
CA PHE A 250 9.85 4.66 19.35
C PHE A 250 10.43 5.48 18.20
N ALA A 251 9.63 6.38 17.60
CA ALA A 251 10.07 7.22 16.49
C ALA A 251 11.20 8.17 16.89
N LEU A 252 11.17 8.70 18.12
CA LEU A 252 12.22 9.56 18.67
C LEU A 252 13.55 8.80 18.78
N GLU A 253 13.55 7.64 19.42
CA GLU A 253 14.78 6.86 19.57
C GLU A 253 15.31 6.31 18.24
N ASP A 254 14.42 5.94 17.31
CA ASP A 254 14.83 5.51 15.96
C ASP A 254 15.50 6.64 15.18
N ALA A 255 14.89 7.83 15.15
CA ALA A 255 15.44 9.00 14.47
C ALA A 255 16.77 9.46 15.09
N VAL A 256 16.89 9.43 16.43
CA VAL A 256 18.14 9.76 17.13
C VAL A 256 19.26 8.78 16.78
N LYS A 257 18.96 7.47 16.74
CA LYS A 257 19.93 6.43 16.35
C LYS A 257 20.40 6.59 14.91
N LYS A 258 19.49 6.97 14.00
CA LYS A 258 19.77 7.14 12.57
C LYS A 258 20.69 8.32 12.28
N HIS A 259 20.52 9.45 12.96
CA HIS A 259 21.17 10.71 12.56
C HIS A 259 22.33 11.16 13.43
N ASN A 260 22.60 10.55 14.59
CA ASN A 260 23.61 11.01 15.56
C ASN A 260 23.49 12.52 15.89
N ILE A 261 22.89 12.81 17.04
CA ILE A 261 22.47 14.16 17.45
C ILE A 261 23.59 15.08 17.97
N SER A 262 24.87 14.76 17.68
CA SER A 262 26.01 15.59 18.06
C SER A 262 26.07 16.92 17.29
N SER A 263 25.47 17.01 16.10
CA SER A 263 25.42 18.23 15.29
C SER A 263 24.04 18.90 15.35
N THR A 264 24.02 20.24 15.36
CA THR A 264 22.78 21.04 15.30
C THR A 264 21.94 20.73 14.06
N HIS A 265 22.58 20.43 12.93
CA HIS A 265 21.90 20.04 11.69
C HIS A 265 21.11 18.74 11.87
N ASN A 266 21.71 17.72 12.48
CA ASN A 266 21.05 16.44 12.72
C ASN A 266 19.90 16.55 13.73
N LYS A 267 20.04 17.41 14.75
CA LYS A 267 18.93 17.71 15.67
C LYS A 267 17.70 18.27 14.92
N ALA A 268 17.92 19.16 13.95
CA ALA A 268 16.83 19.70 13.12
C ALA A 268 16.20 18.63 12.20
N ILE A 269 17.00 17.72 11.65
CA ILE A 269 16.49 16.58 10.85
C ILE A 269 15.60 15.68 11.72
N VAL A 270 16.03 15.35 12.94
CA VAL A 270 15.22 14.50 13.85
C VAL A 270 13.86 15.14 14.15
N LEU A 271 13.82 16.43 14.50
CA LEU A 271 12.54 17.12 14.74
C LEU A 271 11.62 17.07 13.52
N LYS A 272 12.18 17.22 12.31
CA LYS A 272 11.44 17.12 11.05
C LYS A 272 10.93 15.71 10.79
N GLU A 273 11.69 14.67 11.13
CA GLU A 273 11.23 13.28 11.00
C GLU A 273 10.11 12.93 12.00
N LEU A 274 10.07 13.58 13.17
CA LEU A 274 9.01 13.37 14.18
C LEU A 274 7.72 14.12 13.90
N GLU A 275 7.75 15.09 13.00
CA GLU A 275 6.62 15.93 12.61
C GLU A 275 5.32 15.15 12.32
N PRO A 276 5.31 14.01 11.58
CA PRO A 276 4.09 13.26 11.33
C PRO A 276 3.47 12.72 12.63
N VAL A 277 4.29 12.20 13.55
CA VAL A 277 3.83 11.64 14.83
C VAL A 277 3.31 12.75 15.75
N LEU A 278 3.99 13.90 15.76
CA LEU A 278 3.57 15.09 16.51
C LEU A 278 2.25 15.69 15.97
N ARG A 279 1.95 15.53 14.68
CA ARG A 279 0.65 15.91 14.11
C ARG A 279 -0.45 14.92 14.41
N ALA A 280 -0.13 13.63 14.46
CA ALA A 280 -1.06 12.57 14.81
C ALA A 280 -1.34 12.46 16.32
N ALA A 281 -0.77 13.36 17.13
CA ALA A 281 -1.05 13.43 18.56
C ALA A 281 -2.56 13.65 18.81
N PRO A 282 -3.16 12.89 19.74
CA PRO A 282 -4.61 12.89 19.94
C PRO A 282 -5.16 14.22 20.46
N ASP A 283 -4.35 14.97 21.20
CA ASP A 283 -4.75 16.22 21.84
C ASP A 283 -3.54 17.16 22.03
N ALA A 284 -3.82 18.40 22.41
CA ALA A 284 -2.81 19.44 22.59
C ALA A 284 -1.85 19.16 23.75
N ILE A 285 -2.32 18.51 24.82
CA ILE A 285 -1.50 18.17 26.01
C ILE A 285 -0.49 17.09 25.62
N THR A 286 -0.96 16.03 24.96
CA THR A 286 -0.11 14.94 24.46
C THR A 286 0.92 15.47 23.46
N CYS A 287 0.50 16.33 22.53
CA CYS A 287 1.44 16.98 21.61
C CYS A 287 2.50 17.81 22.37
N HIS A 288 2.09 18.60 23.36
CA HIS A 288 3.01 19.42 24.15
C HIS A 288 4.01 18.55 24.92
N ALA A 289 3.56 17.45 25.52
CA ALA A 289 4.42 16.49 26.21
C ALA A 289 5.43 15.85 25.25
N TYR A 290 5.02 15.48 24.03
CA TYR A 290 5.91 14.95 23.00
C TYR A 290 6.97 15.96 22.56
N ILE A 291 6.57 17.21 22.30
CA ILE A 291 7.54 18.29 21.96
C ILE A 291 8.54 18.47 23.10
N HIS A 292 8.08 18.46 24.35
CA HIS A 292 8.94 18.58 25.51
C HIS A 292 9.92 17.41 25.64
N ALA A 293 9.46 16.17 25.43
CA ALA A 293 10.31 14.99 25.44
C ALA A 293 11.36 15.02 24.31
N ALA A 294 10.97 15.39 23.09
CA ALA A 294 11.90 15.58 21.97
C ALA A 294 12.94 16.67 22.27
N ALA A 295 12.50 17.82 22.79
CA ALA A 295 13.38 18.93 23.13
C ALA A 295 14.44 18.52 24.16
N LYS A 296 14.01 17.84 25.23
CA LYS A 296 14.89 17.29 26.26
C LYS A 296 15.88 16.28 25.68
N ARG A 297 15.40 15.35 24.84
CA ARG A 297 16.23 14.28 24.26
C ARG A 297 17.28 14.80 23.29
N LEU A 298 16.95 15.88 22.57
CA LEU A 298 17.82 16.54 21.60
C LEU A 298 18.69 17.64 22.22
N ASP A 299 18.51 17.95 23.50
CA ASP A 299 19.19 19.06 24.18
C ASP A 299 19.01 20.38 23.39
N VAL A 300 17.75 20.76 23.21
CA VAL A 300 17.33 22.04 22.61
C VAL A 300 16.26 22.69 23.47
N PRO A 301 16.17 24.04 23.51
CA PRO A 301 15.11 24.72 24.25
C PRO A 301 13.71 24.32 23.75
N PHE A 302 12.78 24.14 24.69
CA PHE A 302 11.40 23.73 24.39
C PHE A 302 10.74 24.68 23.38
N GLU A 303 10.89 25.99 23.60
CA GLU A 303 10.30 27.04 22.77
C GLU A 303 10.84 26.98 21.33
N THR A 304 12.10 26.59 21.15
CA THR A 304 12.69 26.40 19.83
C THR A 304 12.08 25.20 19.12
N ALA A 305 11.96 24.06 19.82
CA ALA A 305 11.32 22.86 19.26
C ALA A 305 9.84 23.09 18.95
N ALA A 306 9.11 23.76 19.86
CA ALA A 306 7.71 24.12 19.68
C ALA A 306 7.51 25.00 18.45
N ARG A 307 8.31 26.08 18.30
CA ARG A 307 8.26 26.95 17.10
C ARG A 307 8.58 26.19 15.82
N ALA A 308 9.55 25.27 15.84
CA ALA A 308 9.88 24.48 14.65
C ALA A 308 8.70 23.59 14.22
N VAL A 309 8.02 22.98 15.20
CA VAL A 309 6.82 22.15 14.96
C VAL A 309 5.63 23.01 14.53
N GLU A 310 5.43 24.18 15.12
CA GLU A 310 4.38 25.13 14.76
C GLU A 310 4.58 25.74 13.37
N ALA A 311 5.80 26.18 13.03
CA ALA A 311 6.14 26.68 11.70
C ALA A 311 5.91 25.61 10.63
N SER A 312 6.23 24.35 10.97
CA SER A 312 5.89 23.21 10.12
C SER A 312 4.38 22.94 10.06
N ARG A 313 3.62 23.11 11.15
CA ARG A 313 2.14 23.03 11.14
C ARG A 313 1.49 24.16 10.33
N GLN A 314 2.11 25.34 10.26
CA GLN A 314 1.64 26.44 9.43
C GLN A 314 1.97 26.21 7.95
N HIS A 315 3.13 25.60 7.63
CA HIS A 315 3.48 25.14 6.28
C HIS A 315 2.69 23.90 5.82
N ASN A 316 2.12 23.13 6.75
CA ASN A 316 1.29 21.94 6.51
C ASN A 316 -0.02 22.05 7.31
N LYS A 317 -0.73 23.18 7.21
CA LYS A 317 -2.17 23.17 7.52
C LYS A 317 -2.78 22.00 6.73
N PRO A 318 -3.72 21.22 7.28
CA PRO A 318 -4.57 20.42 6.42
C PRO A 318 -5.16 21.42 5.44
N ILE A 319 -4.72 21.27 4.20
CA ILE A 319 -5.28 21.98 3.09
C ILE A 319 -6.72 21.55 3.16
N GLU A 320 -7.62 22.49 3.47
CA GLU A 320 -9.02 22.27 3.11
C GLU A 320 -8.96 21.84 1.65
N LEU A 321 -9.17 20.54 1.42
CA LEU A 321 -9.21 20.00 0.09
C LEU A 321 -10.31 20.80 -0.57
N THR A 322 -9.92 21.76 -1.41
CA THR A 322 -10.81 22.18 -2.47
C THR A 322 -11.16 20.87 -3.15
N PRO A 323 -12.43 20.42 -3.13
CA PRO A 323 -12.76 19.04 -3.48
C PRO A 323 -12.52 18.73 -4.96
N PHE A 324 -11.95 19.69 -5.70
CA PHE A 324 -11.92 19.78 -7.13
C PHE A 324 -10.68 20.50 -7.63
N LEU A 325 -10.04 19.92 -8.63
CA LEU A 325 -9.03 20.54 -9.46
C LEU A 325 -9.55 21.85 -10.07
N THR A 326 -8.66 22.80 -10.28
CA THR A 326 -8.94 23.92 -11.17
C THR A 326 -9.02 23.39 -12.59
N THR A 327 -9.75 24.09 -13.45
CA THR A 327 -9.88 23.68 -14.86
C THR A 327 -8.51 23.54 -15.53
N GLU A 328 -7.55 24.42 -15.23
CA GLU A 328 -6.19 24.31 -15.78
C GLU A 328 -5.48 23.01 -15.35
N GLN A 329 -5.65 22.59 -14.10
CA GLN A 329 -5.04 21.38 -13.56
C GLN A 329 -5.62 20.13 -14.23
N GLU A 330 -6.94 20.09 -14.44
CA GLU A 330 -7.60 18.99 -15.17
C GLU A 330 -7.02 18.81 -16.58
N HIS A 331 -6.82 19.92 -17.30
CA HIS A 331 -6.28 19.90 -18.67
C HIS A 331 -4.84 19.42 -18.72
N ARG A 332 -4.01 19.87 -17.78
CA ARG A 332 -2.62 19.39 -17.65
C ARG A 332 -2.58 17.89 -17.39
N ILE A 333 -3.42 17.39 -16.49
CA ILE A 333 -3.52 15.95 -16.19
C ILE A 333 -4.00 15.16 -17.42
N ALA A 334 -5.04 15.64 -18.12
CA ALA A 334 -5.53 15.00 -19.35
C ALA A 334 -4.42 14.87 -20.42
N SER A 335 -3.62 15.91 -20.59
CA SER A 335 -2.46 15.92 -21.51
C SER A 335 -1.43 14.85 -21.13
N ILE A 336 -1.08 14.74 -19.84
CA ILE A 336 -0.12 13.73 -19.35
C ILE A 336 -0.67 12.32 -19.57
N LEU A 337 -1.94 12.08 -19.23
CA LEU A 337 -2.59 10.77 -19.40
C LEU A 337 -2.58 10.29 -20.85
N LEU A 338 -2.85 11.18 -21.80
CA LEU A 338 -2.87 10.87 -23.23
C LEU A 338 -1.46 10.67 -23.80
N ARG A 339 -0.50 11.50 -23.40
CA ARG A 339 0.80 11.61 -24.08
C ARG A 339 1.92 10.86 -23.39
N ARG A 340 1.81 10.51 -22.11
CA ARG A 340 2.91 9.95 -21.31
C ARG A 340 2.44 8.80 -20.40
N PRO A 341 2.34 7.57 -20.92
CA PRO A 341 1.87 6.40 -20.18
C PRO A 341 2.61 6.12 -18.87
N ALA A 342 3.92 6.41 -18.81
CA ALA A 342 4.76 6.15 -17.64
C ALA A 342 4.29 6.84 -16.34
N TYR A 343 3.57 7.97 -16.45
CA TYR A 343 3.09 8.73 -15.29
C TYR A 343 1.65 8.39 -14.91
N ARG A 344 0.97 7.51 -15.65
CA ARG A 344 -0.43 7.18 -15.38
C ARG A 344 -0.59 6.55 -14.00
N ASN A 345 0.29 5.61 -13.62
CA ASN A 345 0.21 4.97 -12.31
C ASN A 345 0.39 5.97 -11.16
N GLU A 346 1.31 6.93 -11.30
CA GLU A 346 1.51 7.99 -10.31
C GLU A 346 0.30 8.94 -10.23
N ILE A 347 -0.35 9.24 -11.36
CA ILE A 347 -1.58 10.02 -11.41
C ILE A 347 -2.76 9.27 -10.75
N MET A 348 -2.91 7.97 -11.05
CA MET A 348 -4.02 7.15 -10.54
C MET A 348 -3.92 6.86 -9.04
N THR A 349 -2.71 6.86 -8.48
CA THR A 349 -2.48 6.63 -7.04
C THR A 349 -2.68 7.89 -6.20
N ARG A 350 -2.65 9.07 -6.82
CA ARG A 350 -2.70 10.37 -6.13
C ARG A 350 -3.96 11.18 -6.38
N LEU A 351 -4.73 10.86 -7.42
CA LEU A 351 -5.99 11.54 -7.74
C LEU A 351 -7.16 10.56 -7.75
N LEU A 352 -8.35 11.09 -7.48
CA LEU A 352 -9.61 10.37 -7.52
C LEU A 352 -10.54 11.03 -8.56
N PRO A 353 -11.50 10.30 -9.15
CA PRO A 353 -12.45 10.85 -10.11
C PRO A 353 -13.20 12.08 -9.58
N GLU A 354 -13.47 12.12 -8.28
CA GLU A 354 -14.19 13.18 -7.60
C GLU A 354 -13.42 14.51 -7.62
N HIS A 355 -12.10 14.46 -7.82
CA HIS A 355 -11.28 15.66 -7.99
C HIS A 355 -11.53 16.37 -9.33
N PHE A 356 -12.19 15.74 -10.31
CA PHE A 356 -12.42 16.35 -11.62
C PHE A 356 -13.84 16.93 -11.73
N LYS A 357 -13.98 18.25 -11.82
CA LYS A 357 -15.20 18.97 -12.21
C LYS A 357 -15.60 18.67 -13.66
N ASN A 358 -14.65 18.65 -14.59
CA ASN A 358 -14.94 18.43 -16.00
C ASN A 358 -15.27 16.95 -16.24
N ASN A 359 -16.50 16.68 -16.70
CA ASN A 359 -17.00 15.32 -16.89
C ASN A 359 -16.19 14.57 -17.96
N GLU A 360 -15.70 15.29 -18.98
CA GLU A 360 -14.93 14.75 -20.09
C GLU A 360 -13.58 14.23 -19.59
N ILE A 361 -12.87 15.05 -18.81
CA ILE A 361 -11.55 14.72 -18.27
C ILE A 361 -11.67 13.69 -17.15
N ARG A 362 -12.74 13.75 -16.35
CA ARG A 362 -13.08 12.70 -15.38
C ARG A 362 -13.26 11.36 -16.08
N ALA A 363 -14.00 11.33 -17.18
CA ALA A 363 -14.23 10.12 -17.96
C ALA A 363 -12.92 9.58 -18.57
N LEU A 364 -12.05 10.46 -19.07
CA LEU A 364 -10.72 10.10 -19.56
C LEU A 364 -9.82 9.51 -18.45
N PHE A 365 -9.85 10.12 -17.26
CA PHE A 365 -9.14 9.63 -16.08
C PHE A 365 -9.65 8.24 -15.67
N MET A 366 -10.96 8.04 -15.61
CA MET A 366 -11.57 6.75 -15.30
C MET A 366 -11.23 5.67 -16.34
N TYR A 367 -11.22 6.02 -17.64
CA TYR A 367 -10.80 5.11 -18.70
C TYR A 367 -9.36 4.61 -18.52
N PHE A 368 -8.41 5.50 -18.24
CA PHE A 368 -7.04 5.09 -17.97
C PHE A 368 -6.91 4.32 -16.65
N ARG A 369 -7.73 4.64 -15.65
CA ARG A 369 -7.75 3.89 -14.38
C ARG A 369 -8.20 2.45 -14.59
N GLU A 370 -9.25 2.22 -15.37
CA GLU A 370 -9.76 0.89 -15.70
C GLU A 370 -8.82 0.10 -16.62
N THR A 371 -8.19 0.75 -17.59
CA THR A 371 -7.26 0.08 -18.52
C THR A 371 -5.90 -0.25 -17.90
N GLU A 372 -5.37 0.59 -17.00
CA GLU A 372 -4.11 0.30 -16.29
C GLU A 372 -4.33 -0.75 -15.18
N THR A 373 -5.51 -0.78 -14.53
CA THR A 373 -5.86 -1.87 -13.60
C THR A 373 -6.10 -3.21 -14.29
N ALA A 374 -6.45 -3.21 -15.58
CA ALA A 374 -6.56 -4.41 -16.41
C ALA A 374 -5.22 -4.88 -17.04
N LYS A 375 -4.21 -4.01 -17.14
CA LYS A 375 -2.90 -4.26 -17.79
C LYS A 375 -1.82 -4.83 -16.86
N GLY A 376 -2.21 -5.77 -16.01
CA GLY A 376 -1.25 -6.68 -15.37
C GLY A 376 -0.49 -7.57 -16.37
N ASP A 377 -0.92 -7.64 -17.64
CA ASP A 377 -0.27 -8.36 -18.73
C ASP A 377 -0.41 -7.55 -20.04
N LEU A 378 0.65 -7.53 -20.87
CA LEU A 378 0.81 -6.85 -22.19
C LEU A 378 1.60 -5.53 -22.18
N ILE A 379 2.88 -5.64 -21.83
CA ILE A 379 3.93 -4.84 -22.48
C ILE A 379 4.20 -5.49 -23.83
N THR A 380 3.83 -4.82 -24.93
CA THR A 380 4.66 -4.68 -26.14
C THR A 380 3.90 -3.88 -27.19
N SER A 381 4.46 -2.76 -27.62
CA SER A 381 4.88 -2.61 -29.02
C SER A 381 5.52 -1.24 -29.23
N ASN A 382 6.74 -1.30 -29.72
CA ASN A 382 7.55 -0.17 -30.16
C ASN A 382 6.90 0.53 -31.35
N HIS A 383 6.65 1.83 -31.25
CA HIS A 383 6.66 2.70 -32.42
C HIS A 383 7.50 3.95 -32.16
N ARG A 384 8.51 4.11 -33.03
CA ARG A 384 9.47 5.21 -33.08
C ARG A 384 8.72 6.53 -33.27
N LEU A 385 8.81 7.43 -32.30
CA LEU A 385 8.48 8.84 -32.47
C LEU A 385 9.76 9.57 -32.87
N SER A 386 9.99 9.71 -34.18
CA SER A 386 11.01 10.61 -34.71
C SER A 386 10.36 11.88 -35.24
N LYS A 387 10.87 13.03 -34.77
CA LYS A 387 10.71 14.40 -35.26
C LYS A 387 9.40 15.12 -34.88
N THR A 388 9.47 15.88 -33.79
CA THR A 388 8.60 17.01 -33.48
C THR A 388 9.09 18.29 -34.15
N PRO A 389 8.22 19.04 -34.82
CA PRO A 389 8.28 20.50 -34.85
C PRO A 389 7.50 21.09 -33.68
N SER A 390 7.80 22.36 -33.41
CA SER A 390 7.49 23.14 -32.20
C SER A 390 6.01 23.23 -31.82
N LEU A 391 5.79 23.39 -30.51
CA LEU A 391 4.55 23.64 -29.77
C LEU A 391 3.59 24.73 -30.28
N PHE A 392 3.90 25.42 -31.37
CA PHE A 392 3.04 26.46 -31.98
C PHE A 392 3.33 26.53 -33.47
N ASP A 393 2.87 25.55 -34.25
CA ASP A 393 2.51 25.81 -35.64
C ASP A 393 1.53 24.77 -36.21
N SER A 394 0.75 25.25 -37.16
CA SER A 394 -0.47 24.64 -37.71
C SER A 394 -0.33 23.23 -38.33
N GLN A 395 -1.48 22.53 -38.40
CA GLN A 395 -1.75 21.27 -39.13
C GLN A 395 -1.22 19.96 -38.52
N TYR A 396 -1.87 19.44 -37.47
CA TYR A 396 -1.70 18.03 -37.09
C TYR A 396 -3.01 17.39 -36.61
N THR A 397 -3.92 17.15 -37.55
CA THR A 397 -4.45 15.80 -37.77
C THR A 397 -3.24 14.89 -38.04
N GLU A 398 -3.03 13.77 -37.37
CA GLU A 398 -3.72 12.52 -37.66
C GLU A 398 -3.52 11.54 -36.49
N ASN A 399 -4.61 10.83 -36.16
CA ASN A 399 -4.71 9.65 -35.28
C ASN A 399 -4.91 9.89 -33.77
N LEU A 400 -6.10 10.40 -33.41
CA LEU A 400 -6.73 9.95 -32.16
C LEU A 400 -7.09 8.44 -32.29
N PRO A 401 -6.78 7.59 -31.29
CA PRO A 401 -7.18 6.19 -31.29
C PRO A 401 -8.69 6.04 -31.50
N ARG A 402 -9.12 5.13 -32.39
CA ARG A 402 -10.55 4.86 -32.68
C ARG A 402 -11.37 4.56 -31.41
N ASP A 403 -10.70 4.05 -30.37
CA ASP A 403 -11.30 3.73 -29.08
C ASP A 403 -11.78 4.97 -28.31
N ILE A 404 -11.13 6.12 -28.49
CA ILE A 404 -11.52 7.40 -27.86
C ILE A 404 -12.77 7.96 -28.53
N ILE A 405 -12.90 7.80 -29.85
CA ILE A 405 -14.13 8.17 -30.59
C ILE A 405 -15.29 7.24 -30.20
N GLY A 406 -15.01 5.94 -30.04
CA GLY A 406 -15.98 4.96 -29.57
C GLY A 406 -16.46 5.22 -28.14
N PHE A 407 -15.56 5.67 -27.26
CA PHE A 407 -15.87 6.09 -25.90
C PHE A 407 -16.67 7.39 -25.86
N ALA A 408 -16.28 8.41 -26.63
CA ALA A 408 -17.00 9.68 -26.72
C ALA A 408 -18.47 9.51 -27.15
N ARG A 409 -18.74 8.56 -28.07
CA ARG A 409 -20.10 8.17 -28.46
C ARG A 409 -20.89 7.47 -27.34
N LYS A 410 -20.23 6.71 -26.47
CA LYS A 410 -20.86 6.02 -25.33
C LYS A 410 -21.14 6.94 -24.14
N THR A 411 -20.37 8.01 -23.98
CA THR A 411 -20.43 8.90 -22.81
C THR A 411 -21.09 10.25 -23.07
N GLY A 412 -21.62 10.48 -24.28
CA GLY A 412 -22.34 11.72 -24.63
C GLY A 412 -21.45 12.94 -24.82
N LEU A 413 -20.15 12.74 -25.03
CA LEU A 413 -19.23 13.83 -25.38
C LEU A 413 -19.50 14.33 -26.81
N PRO A 414 -19.20 15.61 -27.13
CA PRO A 414 -19.35 16.11 -28.50
C PRO A 414 -18.53 15.23 -29.44
N ALA A 415 -19.21 14.42 -30.24
CA ALA A 415 -18.56 13.47 -31.15
C ALA A 415 -17.87 14.15 -32.34
N GLU A 416 -18.12 15.46 -32.51
CA GLU A 416 -17.59 16.31 -33.57
C GLU A 416 -16.32 17.02 -33.12
N GLU A 417 -15.22 16.76 -33.84
CA GLU A 417 -13.88 17.28 -33.60
C GLU A 417 -13.86 18.80 -33.34
N SER A 418 -14.57 19.58 -34.16
CA SER A 418 -14.62 21.05 -34.12
C SER A 418 -15.10 21.61 -32.77
N LYS A 419 -16.07 20.95 -32.11
CA LYS A 419 -16.58 21.38 -30.80
C LYS A 419 -15.58 21.10 -29.69
N LEU A 420 -14.88 19.97 -29.77
CA LEU A 420 -13.77 19.62 -28.88
C LEU A 420 -12.62 20.64 -28.99
N TYR A 421 -12.25 21.04 -30.21
CA TYR A 421 -11.22 22.06 -30.47
C TYR A 421 -11.60 23.45 -29.91
N SER A 422 -12.86 23.86 -30.05
CA SER A 422 -13.34 25.16 -29.55
C SER A 422 -13.29 25.27 -28.02
N MET A 423 -13.53 24.14 -27.35
CA MET A 423 -13.46 23.99 -25.90
C MET A 423 -12.01 24.15 -25.42
N ILE A 424 -11.06 23.42 -26.05
CA ILE A 424 -9.62 23.45 -25.73
C ILE A 424 -9.02 24.86 -25.83
N SER A 425 -9.38 25.62 -26.88
CA SER A 425 -8.82 26.96 -27.13
C SER A 425 -9.28 28.04 -26.13
N ARG A 426 -10.48 27.91 -25.54
CA ARG A 426 -10.96 28.86 -24.50
C ARG A 426 -10.23 28.70 -23.17
N LEU A 427 -9.68 27.51 -22.93
CA LEU A 427 -9.15 27.08 -21.63
C LEU A 427 -7.68 27.48 -21.43
N GLN A 428 -7.03 27.99 -22.48
CA GLN A 428 -5.63 28.43 -22.48
C GLN A 428 -5.39 29.87 -22.00
N ARG A 429 -6.45 30.63 -21.63
CA ARG A 429 -6.38 32.10 -21.44
C ARG A 429 -6.60 32.59 -20.01
N THR A 430 -6.58 31.72 -19.00
CA THR A 430 -6.94 32.10 -17.61
C THR A 430 -5.74 31.94 -16.66
N PRO A 431 -5.35 32.98 -15.90
CA PRO A 431 -4.22 32.91 -14.96
C PRO A 431 -4.56 32.20 -13.65
N ALA A 432 -3.54 31.62 -13.02
CA ALA A 432 -3.63 30.70 -11.88
C ALA A 432 -3.51 31.38 -10.49
N PRO A 433 -4.18 30.85 -9.45
CA PRO A 433 -3.84 31.08 -8.04
C PRO A 433 -3.19 29.85 -7.36
N ASP A 434 -2.51 30.10 -6.23
CA ASP A 434 -1.68 29.16 -5.49
C ASP A 434 -2.44 28.28 -4.49
N THR A 435 -2.23 26.96 -4.58
CA THR A 435 -2.53 25.97 -3.52
C THR A 435 -1.88 24.59 -3.87
N PRO A 436 -1.74 23.65 -2.91
CA PRO A 436 -0.83 22.48 -2.89
C PRO A 436 -0.97 21.40 -3.96
N ILE A 437 -2.05 21.37 -4.73
CA ILE A 437 -2.10 20.57 -5.96
C ILE A 437 -1.01 21.02 -6.93
N ASN A 438 -0.61 22.29 -6.89
CA ASN A 438 0.54 22.82 -7.63
C ASN A 438 1.84 22.14 -7.20
N ILE A 439 2.04 21.74 -5.94
CA ILE A 439 3.26 21.04 -5.51
C ILE A 439 3.33 19.66 -6.17
N ILE A 440 2.21 18.93 -6.19
CA ILE A 440 2.10 17.61 -6.83
C ILE A 440 2.31 17.75 -8.34
N ILE A 441 1.60 18.68 -8.99
CA ILE A 441 1.72 18.96 -10.42
C ILE A 441 3.12 19.44 -10.79
N ASN A 442 3.72 20.34 -10.01
CA ASN A 442 5.07 20.85 -10.24
C ASN A 442 6.12 19.77 -10.02
N SER A 443 5.94 18.84 -9.07
CA SER A 443 6.84 17.70 -8.89
C SER A 443 6.84 16.78 -10.10
N MET A 444 5.64 16.50 -10.66
CA MET A 444 5.48 15.70 -11.87
C MET A 444 6.04 16.42 -13.11
N LEU A 445 5.75 17.72 -13.26
CA LEU A 445 6.27 18.53 -14.36
C LEU A 445 7.79 18.68 -14.29
N LYS A 446 8.38 18.82 -13.09
CA LYS A 446 9.83 18.81 -12.92
C LYS A 446 10.45 17.48 -13.35
N ALA A 447 9.86 16.36 -12.94
CA ALA A 447 10.34 15.04 -13.37
C ALA A 447 10.27 14.89 -14.89
N HIS A 448 9.18 15.37 -15.50
CA HIS A 448 8.99 15.39 -16.95
C HIS A 448 10.04 16.25 -17.66
N TYR A 449 10.20 17.52 -17.30
CA TYR A 449 11.15 18.42 -17.93
C TYR A 449 12.60 17.98 -17.72
N ARG A 450 12.92 17.41 -16.55
CA ARG A 450 14.24 16.81 -16.30
C ARG A 450 14.52 15.65 -17.25
N HIS A 451 13.53 14.78 -17.48
CA HIS A 451 13.68 13.69 -18.42
C HIS A 451 13.85 14.19 -19.87
N GLU A 452 13.13 15.24 -20.26
CA GLU A 452 13.31 15.85 -21.59
C GLU A 452 14.68 16.51 -21.76
N LEU A 453 15.16 17.24 -20.75
CA LEU A 453 16.48 17.84 -20.76
C LEU A 453 17.58 16.77 -20.93
N ASN A 454 17.47 15.65 -20.21
CA ASN A 454 18.41 14.53 -20.35
C ASN A 454 18.39 13.93 -21.77
N GLN A 455 17.19 13.74 -22.36
CA GLN A 455 17.11 13.24 -23.73
C GLN A 455 17.64 14.23 -24.77
N MET A 456 17.45 15.53 -24.54
CA MET A 456 17.99 16.58 -25.40
C MET A 456 19.52 16.67 -25.27
N GLU A 457 20.09 16.47 -24.08
CA GLU A 457 21.55 16.39 -23.87
C GLU A 457 22.18 15.26 -24.70
N GLU A 458 21.58 14.06 -24.66
CA GLU A 458 22.01 12.93 -25.48
C GLU A 458 21.96 13.27 -26.98
N GLN A 459 20.89 13.92 -27.44
CA GLN A 459 20.73 14.33 -28.84
C GLN A 459 21.71 15.42 -29.26
N ILE A 460 22.03 16.37 -28.37
CA ILE A 460 23.02 17.43 -28.60
C ILE A 460 24.41 16.81 -28.72
N GLN A 461 24.75 15.85 -27.86
CA GLN A 461 26.02 15.13 -27.89
C GLN A 461 26.17 14.35 -29.21
N ASP A 462 25.12 13.63 -29.63
CA ASP A 462 25.08 12.91 -30.90
C ASP A 462 25.20 13.83 -32.12
N ALA A 463 24.53 14.98 -32.12
CA ALA A 463 24.62 15.97 -33.19
C ALA A 463 26.02 16.60 -33.28
N GLY A 464 26.66 16.84 -32.13
CA GLY A 464 28.04 17.31 -32.05
C GLY A 464 29.05 16.32 -32.64
N ILE A 465 28.88 15.02 -32.36
CA ILE A 465 29.68 13.95 -32.97
C ILE A 465 29.53 13.92 -34.50
N ARG A 466 28.30 14.16 -35.00
CA ARG A 466 27.99 14.17 -36.44
C ARG A 466 28.33 15.49 -37.15
N LYS A 467 28.81 16.50 -36.42
CA LYS A 467 29.10 17.86 -36.92
C LYS A 467 27.93 18.53 -37.66
N ASP A 468 26.68 18.21 -37.29
CA ASP A 468 25.49 18.82 -37.87
C ASP A 468 25.15 20.13 -37.14
N GLN A 469 25.75 21.22 -37.61
CA GLN A 469 25.68 22.53 -36.96
C GLN A 469 24.26 23.10 -36.91
N LYS A 470 23.43 22.81 -37.92
CA LYS A 470 22.04 23.29 -37.99
C LYS A 470 21.13 22.52 -37.02
N ALA A 471 21.36 21.22 -36.85
CA ALA A 471 20.67 20.42 -35.83
C ALA A 471 21.09 20.84 -34.41
N LEU A 472 22.38 21.11 -34.21
CA LEU A 472 22.94 21.56 -32.93
C LEU A 472 22.30 22.88 -32.46
N GLU A 473 22.25 23.90 -33.32
CA GLU A 473 21.63 25.19 -32.99
C GLU A 473 20.15 25.05 -32.59
N LYS A 474 19.39 24.25 -33.34
CA LYS A 474 17.96 24.02 -33.04
C LYS A 474 17.75 23.24 -31.74
N LEU A 475 18.59 22.24 -31.47
CA LEU A 475 18.53 21.46 -30.23
C LEU A 475 18.91 22.31 -29.02
N MET A 476 19.94 23.14 -29.11
CA MET A 476 20.33 24.04 -28.02
C MET A 476 19.25 25.10 -27.72
N GLN A 477 18.60 25.67 -28.74
CA GLN A 477 17.49 26.60 -28.54
C GLN A 477 16.30 25.93 -27.80
N ASN A 478 15.96 24.71 -28.19
CA ASN A 478 14.89 23.95 -27.52
C ASN A 478 15.27 23.54 -26.10
N TYR A 479 16.54 23.17 -25.87
CA TYR A 479 17.06 22.86 -24.55
C TYR A 479 16.96 24.08 -23.62
N GLN A 480 17.40 25.26 -24.07
CA GLN A 480 17.30 26.50 -23.29
C GLN A 480 15.85 26.87 -22.94
N LYS A 481 14.92 26.72 -23.90
CA LYS A 481 13.49 26.98 -23.65
C LYS A 481 12.90 26.00 -22.62
N THR A 482 13.26 24.73 -22.72
CA THR A 482 12.79 23.68 -21.79
C THR A 482 13.40 23.88 -20.39
N LEU A 483 14.66 24.30 -20.33
CA LEU A 483 15.37 24.60 -19.08
C LEU A 483 14.77 25.81 -18.37
N GLN A 484 14.35 26.84 -19.11
CA GLN A 484 13.62 27.99 -18.54
C GLN A 484 12.29 27.56 -17.90
N GLU A 485 11.52 26.70 -18.55
CA GLU A 485 10.27 26.17 -17.96
C GLU A 485 10.54 25.31 -16.71
N TYR A 486 11.59 24.49 -16.73
CA TYR A 486 12.04 23.72 -15.56
C TYR A 486 12.40 24.64 -14.36
N HIS A 487 13.09 25.75 -14.61
CA HIS A 487 13.47 26.70 -13.58
C HIS A 487 12.30 27.53 -13.05
N LYS A 488 11.32 27.90 -13.89
CA LYS A 488 10.09 28.59 -13.44
C LYS A 488 9.35 27.77 -12.37
N LEU A 489 9.29 26.46 -12.54
CA LEU A 489 8.70 25.53 -11.55
C LEU A 489 9.52 25.42 -10.25
N SER A 490 10.78 25.82 -10.26
CA SER A 490 11.68 25.79 -9.11
C SER A 490 11.63 27.07 -8.26
N LEU A 491 11.18 28.18 -8.86
CA LEU A 491 11.01 29.46 -8.18
C LEU A 491 9.66 29.59 -7.47
N SER A 492 8.60 28.89 -7.92
CA SER A 492 7.27 28.94 -7.28
C SER A 492 7.12 28.09 -6.01
N ASN A 493 8.22 27.53 -5.48
CA ASN A 493 8.25 26.74 -4.24
C ASN A 493 8.87 27.52 -3.06
N LYS A 494 8.99 28.85 -3.18
CA LYS A 494 9.64 29.72 -2.18
C LYS A 494 8.71 30.67 -1.42
N ASP A 495 7.41 30.61 -1.69
CA ASP A 495 6.36 31.23 -0.90
C ASP A 495 5.61 30.13 -0.13
#